data_AF-A0A0G0G7S3-F1
#
_entry.id   AF-A0A0G0G7S3-F1
#
_cell.length_a   1.000
_cell.length_b   1.000
_cell.length_c   1.000
_cell.angle_alpha   90.00
_cell.angle_beta   90.00
_cell.angle_gamma   90.00
#
_symmetry.space_group_name_H-M   'P 1'
#
loop_
_entity.id
_entity.type
_entity.pdbx_description
1 polymer ?
#
loop_
_entity_poly.entity_id
_entity_poly.type
_entity_poly.pdbx_seq_one_letter_code
_entity_poly.pdbx_strand_id
1 'polypeptide(L)'
;MGKNKYIKGPKKQHFVPKCYLSGFVDPSTPQGQEPYVWVFDRNGRTKRKKAPKNIFTENHLYTIEFKGQKDFSIEQNLSQIEGRFVSVMEVIKKKKPLTPHEHTFLCIFVAG
;
A
#
# COMPACT_ATOMS: atom_id res chain seq x y z
N MET A 1 17.47 20.78 -29.06
CA MET A 1 16.70 19.57 -28.72
C MET A 1 17.29 18.90 -27.47
N GLY A 2 16.73 19.20 -26.29
CA GLY A 2 17.17 18.62 -25.02
C GLY A 2 16.54 17.24 -24.81
N LYS A 3 17.37 16.25 -24.45
CA LYS A 3 16.98 14.85 -24.21
C LYS A 3 15.86 14.78 -23.15
N ASN A 4 14.70 14.23 -23.52
CA ASN A 4 13.58 14.03 -22.61
C ASN A 4 13.97 12.93 -21.61
N LYS A 5 14.39 13.31 -20.40
CA LYS A 5 14.67 12.36 -19.31
C LYS A 5 13.34 11.77 -18.84
N TYR A 6 13.05 10.54 -19.25
CA TYR A 6 11.96 9.76 -18.69
C TYR A 6 12.17 9.60 -17.17
N ILE A 7 11.35 10.28 -16.38
CA ILE A 7 11.35 10.13 -14.92
C ILE A 7 10.73 8.76 -14.62
N LYS A 8 11.54 7.84 -14.08
CA LYS A 8 11.14 6.48 -13.71
C LYS A 8 10.44 6.52 -12.34
N GLY A 9 9.17 6.94 -12.31
CA GLY A 9 8.36 7.01 -11.09
C GLY A 9 7.87 5.65 -10.59
N PRO A 10 7.26 5.60 -9.39
CA PRO A 10 6.60 4.41 -8.86
C PRO A 10 5.60 3.89 -9.88
N LYS A 11 5.75 2.63 -10.31
CA LYS A 11 4.89 2.08 -11.36
C LYS A 11 3.67 1.36 -10.83
N LYS A 12 3.67 0.91 -9.57
CA LYS A 12 2.62 0.07 -8.98
C LYS A 12 2.22 0.64 -7.63
N GLN A 13 1.15 1.44 -7.63
CA GLN A 13 0.54 1.98 -6.42
C GLN A 13 -0.50 0.97 -5.93
N HIS A 14 -0.59 0.76 -4.62
CA HIS A 14 -1.73 0.04 -4.06
C HIS A 14 -2.89 1.01 -3.83
N PHE A 15 -4.10 0.64 -4.24
CA PHE A 15 -5.30 1.36 -3.83
C PHE A 15 -5.88 0.82 -2.52
N VAL A 16 -5.51 -0.41 -2.13
CA VAL A 16 -5.69 -0.90 -0.75
C VAL A 16 -4.31 -1.04 -0.11
N PRO A 17 -4.00 -0.29 0.96
CA PRO A 17 -2.68 -0.29 1.58
C PRO A 17 -2.11 -1.68 1.84
N LYS A 18 -0.81 -1.87 1.56
CA LYS A 18 -0.16 -3.19 1.74
C LYS A 18 -0.21 -3.65 3.19
N CYS A 19 -0.06 -2.71 4.12
CA CYS A 19 -0.13 -2.94 5.55
C CYS A 19 -1.50 -3.41 6.03
N TYR A 20 -2.56 -3.05 5.31
CA TYR A 20 -3.90 -3.55 5.58
C TYR A 20 -4.03 -5.00 5.09
N LEU A 21 -3.62 -5.28 3.85
CA LEU A 21 -3.67 -6.62 3.25
C LEU A 21 -2.79 -7.64 3.99
N SER A 22 -1.67 -7.22 4.56
CA SER A 22 -0.80 -8.11 5.34
C SER A 22 -1.47 -8.63 6.61
N GLY A 23 -2.51 -7.97 7.12
CA GLY A 23 -3.32 -8.46 8.25
C GLY A 23 -4.27 -9.60 7.87
N PHE A 24 -4.52 -9.84 6.58
CA PHE A 24 -5.45 -10.85 6.08
C PHE A 24 -4.75 -12.05 5.44
N VAL A 25 -3.42 -12.14 5.55
CA VAL A 25 -2.67 -13.28 5.02
C VAL A 25 -3.10 -14.57 5.72
N ASP A 26 -3.14 -15.65 4.95
CA ASP A 26 -3.53 -16.96 5.46
C ASP A 26 -2.49 -17.46 6.48
N PRO A 27 -2.84 -17.67 7.76
CA PRO A 27 -1.90 -18.13 8.79
C PRO A 27 -1.42 -19.56 8.52
N SER A 28 -2.11 -20.33 7.68
CA SER A 28 -1.68 -21.66 7.24
C SER A 28 -0.70 -21.63 6.06
N THR A 29 -0.23 -20.44 5.65
CA THR A 29 0.81 -20.33 4.61
C THR A 29 2.05 -21.13 5.03
N PRO A 30 2.51 -22.09 4.22
CA PRO A 30 3.70 -22.89 4.55
C PRO A 30 4.96 -22.04 4.75
N GLN A 31 5.81 -22.47 5.66
CA GLN A 31 7.11 -21.83 5.88
C GLN A 31 7.96 -21.89 4.60
N GLY A 32 8.58 -20.77 4.24
CA GLY A 32 9.35 -20.61 2.99
C GLY A 32 8.51 -20.22 1.77
N GLN A 33 7.18 -20.18 1.88
CA GLN A 33 6.31 -19.63 0.86
C GLN A 33 5.99 -18.16 1.13
N GLU A 34 5.86 -17.36 0.07
CA GLU A 34 5.40 -15.97 0.19
C GLU A 34 3.97 -15.94 0.78
N PRO A 35 3.72 -15.14 1.86
CA PRO A 35 2.38 -14.94 2.43
C PRO A 35 1.37 -14.54 1.36
N TYR A 36 0.20 -15.16 1.39
CA TYR A 36 -0.85 -14.92 0.41
C TYR A 36 -2.21 -14.64 1.07
N VAL A 37 -3.07 -13.95 0.33
CA VAL A 37 -4.50 -13.87 0.62
C VAL A 37 -5.28 -14.69 -0.40
N TRP A 38 -6.48 -15.11 -0.01
CA TRP A 38 -7.43 -15.74 -0.92
C TRP A 38 -8.24 -14.67 -1.65
N VAL A 39 -8.20 -14.68 -2.97
CA VAL A 39 -8.98 -13.79 -3.84
C VAL A 39 -10.06 -14.60 -4.51
N PHE A 40 -11.30 -14.17 -4.35
CA PHE A 40 -12.47 -14.75 -4.97
C PHE A 40 -13.01 -13.80 -6.04
N ASP A 41 -13.54 -14.35 -7.13
CA ASP A 41 -14.39 -13.55 -8.02
C ASP A 41 -15.73 -13.21 -7.34
N ARG A 42 -16.46 -12.24 -7.90
CA ARG A 42 -17.74 -11.79 -7.33
C ARG A 42 -18.76 -12.93 -7.14
N ASN A 43 -18.65 -13.99 -7.93
CA ASN A 43 -19.57 -15.12 -7.91
C ASN A 43 -19.04 -16.30 -7.06
N GLY A 44 -17.90 -16.13 -6.40
CA GLY A 44 -17.22 -17.14 -5.59
C GLY A 44 -16.68 -18.36 -6.35
N ARG A 45 -16.72 -18.37 -7.69
CA ARG A 45 -16.42 -19.56 -8.51
C ARG A 45 -14.93 -19.79 -8.65
N THR A 46 -14.17 -18.71 -8.82
CA THR A 46 -12.72 -18.76 -8.96
C THR A 46 -12.04 -18.36 -7.65
N LYS A 47 -11.25 -19.28 -7.08
CA LYS A 47 -10.36 -18.99 -5.94
C LYS A 47 -8.91 -18.94 -6.39
N ARG A 48 -8.18 -17.89 -6.00
CA ARG A 48 -6.75 -17.73 -6.31
C ARG A 48 -5.98 -17.32 -5.06
N LYS A 49 -4.80 -17.91 -4.87
CA LYS A 49 -3.81 -17.44 -3.90
C LYS A 49 -3.00 -16.32 -4.53
N LYS A 50 -2.92 -15.16 -3.87
CA LYS A 50 -2.12 -14.03 -4.35
C LYS A 50 -1.35 -13.40 -3.22
N ALA A 51 -0.07 -13.12 -3.45
CA ALA A 51 0.71 -12.29 -2.55
C ALA A 51 0.11 -10.87 -2.49
N PRO A 52 0.01 -10.25 -1.30
CA PRO A 52 -0.52 -8.89 -1.14
C PRO A 52 0.07 -7.89 -2.12
N LYS A 53 1.39 -7.95 -2.39
CA LYS A 53 2.10 -7.06 -3.32
C LYS A 53 1.66 -7.13 -4.79
N ASN A 54 0.89 -8.15 -5.16
CA ASN A 54 0.52 -8.46 -6.54
C ASN A 54 -0.97 -8.19 -6.83
N ILE A 55 -1.72 -7.65 -5.87
CA ILE A 55 -3.17 -7.40 -5.97
C ILE A 55 -3.51 -6.03 -5.42
N PHE A 56 -4.69 -5.53 -5.79
CA PHE A 56 -5.15 -4.19 -5.44
C PHE A 56 -4.11 -3.11 -5.80
N THR A 57 -3.41 -3.32 -6.91
CA THR A 57 -2.44 -2.39 -7.47
C THR A 57 -2.94 -1.81 -8.77
N GLU A 58 -2.73 -0.53 -8.97
CA GLU A 58 -2.93 0.17 -10.23
C GLU A 58 -1.69 0.98 -10.57
N ASN A 59 -1.36 1.05 -11.85
CA ASN A 59 -0.20 1.81 -12.29
C ASN A 59 -0.58 3.28 -12.41
N HIS A 60 0.23 4.18 -11.86
CA HIS A 60 0.04 5.63 -11.99
C HIS A 60 -1.28 6.17 -11.43
N LEU A 61 -1.84 5.51 -10.41
CA LEU A 61 -3.15 5.84 -9.84
C LEU A 61 -3.28 7.30 -9.39
N TYR A 62 -2.21 7.87 -8.83
CA TYR A 62 -2.18 9.26 -8.36
C TYR A 62 -1.08 10.09 -9.04
N THR A 63 -0.57 9.62 -10.18
CA THR A 63 0.39 10.38 -10.96
C THR A 63 -0.35 11.55 -11.63
N ILE A 64 0.02 12.77 -11.29
CA ILE A 64 -0.49 13.96 -11.97
C ILE A 64 0.42 14.25 -13.16
N GLU A 65 -0.17 14.47 -14.33
CA GLU A 65 0.58 14.90 -15.51
C GLU A 65 0.22 16.34 -15.87
N PHE A 66 1.23 17.22 -15.91
CA PHE A 66 1.06 18.61 -16.32
C PHE A 66 2.14 18.99 -17.33
N LYS A 67 1.71 19.43 -18.52
CA LYS A 67 2.60 19.81 -19.64
C LYS A 67 3.68 18.76 -19.95
N GLY A 68 3.32 17.48 -19.88
CA GLY A 68 4.24 16.35 -20.15
C GLY A 68 5.23 16.04 -19.02
N GLN A 69 5.15 16.73 -17.88
CA GLN A 69 5.88 16.37 -16.67
C GLN A 69 4.96 15.57 -15.74
N LYS A 70 5.48 14.45 -15.25
CA LYS A 70 4.80 13.60 -14.27
C LYS A 70 5.23 13.99 -12.86
N ASP A 71 4.25 14.26 -12.01
CA ASP A 71 4.43 14.45 -10.58
C ASP A 71 3.98 13.20 -9.83
N PHE A 72 4.89 12.64 -9.03
CA PHE A 72 4.68 11.44 -8.21
C PHE A 72 4.62 11.79 -6.71
N SER A 73 4.56 13.08 -6.36
CA SER A 73 4.56 13.56 -4.98
C SER A 73 3.44 12.92 -4.15
N ILE A 74 2.23 12.80 -4.70
CA ILE A 74 1.09 12.16 -4.01
C ILE A 74 1.40 10.68 -3.74
N GLU A 75 1.86 9.94 -4.74
CA GLU A 75 2.22 8.52 -4.59
C GLU A 75 3.29 8.30 -3.52
N GLN A 76 4.33 9.15 -3.51
CA GLN A 76 5.40 9.11 -2.53
C GLN A 76 4.92 9.44 -1.12
N ASN A 77 4.03 10.43 -0.97
CA ASN A 77 3.48 10.81 0.33
C ASN A 77 2.59 9.71 0.91
N LEU A 78 1.70 9.12 0.10
CA LEU A 78 0.85 8.00 0.53
C LEU A 78 1.68 6.80 0.96
N SER A 79 2.73 6.44 0.20
CA SER A 79 3.62 5.35 0.59
C SER A 79 4.34 5.61 1.92
N GLN A 80 4.68 6.86 2.24
CA GLN A 80 5.28 7.23 3.52
C GLN A 80 4.27 7.14 4.66
N ILE A 81 3.04 7.60 4.45
CA ILE A 81 1.94 7.49 5.42
C ILE A 81 1.68 6.01 5.75
N GLU A 82 1.59 5.14 4.74
CA GLU A 82 1.45 3.68 4.96
C GLU A 82 2.59 3.12 5.82
N GLY A 83 3.84 3.47 5.50
CA GLY A 83 5.00 3.02 6.25
C GLY A 83 4.96 3.50 7.71
N ARG A 84 4.53 4.74 7.95
CA ARG A 84 4.40 5.28 9.31
C ARG A 84 3.25 4.64 10.08
N PHE A 85 2.14 4.34 9.41
CA PHE A 85 1.00 3.64 10.00
C PHE A 85 1.38 2.24 10.50
N VAL A 86 2.24 1.51 9.79
CA VAL A 86 2.78 0.21 10.28
C VAL A 86 3.44 0.37 11.66
N SER A 87 4.26 1.39 11.83
CA SER A 87 4.91 1.66 13.12
C SER A 87 3.89 2.01 14.22
N VAL A 88 2.85 2.79 13.89
CA VAL A 88 1.75 3.11 14.82
C VAL A 88 1.02 1.84 15.24
N MET A 89 0.73 0.93 14.32
CA MET A 89 0.08 -0.34 14.63
C MET A 89 0.89 -1.21 15.58
N GLU A 90 2.22 -1.17 15.52
CA GLU A 90 3.06 -1.89 16.49
C GLU A 90 2.97 -1.31 17.91
N VAL A 91 2.76 0.00 18.05
CA VAL A 91 2.50 0.64 19.36
C VAL A 91 1.12 0.21 19.89
N ILE A 92 0.10 0.23 19.03
CA ILE A 92 -1.27 -0.19 19.37
C ILE A 92 -1.31 -1.66 19.79
N LYS A 93 -0.67 -2.57 19.04
CA LYS A 93 -0.60 -4.00 19.37
C LYS A 93 0.04 -4.25 20.74
N LYS A 94 1.03 -3.43 21.12
CA LYS A 94 1.70 -3.47 22.43
C LYS A 94 0.90 -2.78 23.53
N LYS A 95 -0.31 -2.28 23.24
CA LYS A 95 -1.18 -1.54 24.16
C LYS A 95 -0.49 -0.33 24.80
N LYS A 96 0.43 0.30 24.08
CA LYS A 96 1.14 1.50 24.52
C LYS A 96 0.34 2.75 24.12
N PRO A 97 0.40 3.83 24.91
CA PRO A 97 -0.20 5.10 24.51
C PRO A 97 0.51 5.65 23.27
N LEU A 98 -0.26 6.22 22.35
CA LEU A 98 0.27 6.90 21.17
C LEU A 98 0.76 8.29 21.57
N THR A 99 1.89 8.70 21.00
CA THR A 99 2.32 10.10 21.03
C THR A 99 1.37 10.97 20.17
N PRO A 100 1.30 12.29 20.39
CA PRO A 100 0.48 13.17 19.57
C PRO A 100 0.79 13.04 18.07
N HIS A 101 2.07 12.90 17.72
CA HIS A 101 2.51 12.71 16.34
C HIS A 101 2.03 11.39 15.75
N GLU A 102 2.13 10.27 16.49
CA GLU A 102 1.60 8.97 16.04
C GLU A 102 0.08 8.99 15.88
N HIS A 103 -0.62 9.68 16.78
CA HIS A 103 -2.06 9.89 16.68
C HIS A 103 -2.44 10.68 15.42
N THR A 104 -1.69 11.72 15.05
CA THR A 104 -1.90 12.45 13.79
C THR A 104 -1.76 11.53 12.58
N PHE A 105 -0.74 10.67 12.54
CA PHE A 105 -0.55 9.72 11.43
C PHE A 105 -1.67 8.68 11.34
N LEU A 106 -2.20 8.23 12.49
CA LEU A 106 -3.38 7.38 12.53
C LEU A 106 -4.58 8.08 11.89
N CYS A 107 -4.86 9.33 12.28
CA CYS A 107 -5.97 10.11 11.72
C CYS A 107 -5.82 10.33 10.21
N ILE A 108 -4.62 10.70 9.76
CA ILE A 108 -4.33 10.91 8.32
C ILE A 108 -4.59 9.62 7.53
N PHE A 109 -4.15 8.47 8.05
CA PHE A 109 -4.36 7.19 7.39
C PHE A 109 -5.84 6.78 7.33
N VAL A 110 -6.62 7.05 8.37
CA VAL A 110 -8.05 6.69 8.42
C VAL A 110 -8.92 7.61 7.55
N ALA A 111 -8.50 8.87 7.37
CA ALA A 111 -9.28 9.86 6.62
C ALA A 111 -9.07 9.81 5.09
N GLY A 112 -8.02 9.14 4.60
CA GLY A 112 -7.71 8.98 3.18
C GLY A 112 -8.33 7.73 2.58
#